data_AF-A0A502BL31-F1
#
_entry.id   AF-A0A502BL31-F1
#
_cell.length_a   1.000
_cell.length_b   1.000
_cell.length_c   1.000
_cell.angle_alpha   90.00
_cell.angle_beta   90.00
_cell.angle_gamma   90.00
#
_symmetry.space_group_name_H-M   'P 1'
#
loop_
_entity.id
_entity.type
_entity.pdbx_description
1 polymer ?
#
loop_
_entity_poly.entity_id
_entity_poly.type
_entity_poly.pdbx_seq_one_letter_code
_entity_poly.pdbx_strand_id
1 'polypeptide(L)'
;MQTESNLVEKWILEHGGPRRFEPQVRCSFYYAQDYLGQFGIRLHLHDGQCKMLEGGRWKRLRWPQVLKMVDERRAAQGLQTLQAVRQ
;
A
#
# COMPACT_ATOMS: atom_id res chain seq x y z
N MET A 1 33.08 1.87 -12.90
CA MET A 1 32.55 1.77 -11.53
C MET A 1 31.18 2.42 -11.52
N GLN A 2 30.10 1.64 -11.43
CA GLN A 2 28.78 2.23 -11.15
C GLN A 2 28.80 2.68 -9.70
N THR A 3 28.75 3.98 -9.47
CA THR A 3 28.60 4.58 -8.13
C THR A 3 27.32 4.00 -7.51
N GLU A 4 27.39 3.56 -6.25
CA GLU A 4 26.28 2.92 -5.53
C GLU A 4 24.97 3.72 -5.60
N SER A 5 25.07 5.06 -5.68
CA SER A 5 23.95 5.98 -5.87
C SER A 5 23.13 5.71 -7.15
N ASN A 6 23.77 5.29 -8.25
CA ASN A 6 23.09 4.98 -9.52
C ASN A 6 22.23 3.71 -9.41
N LEU A 7 22.70 2.71 -8.65
CA LEU A 7 21.95 1.47 -8.42
C LEU A 7 20.71 1.72 -7.56
N VAL A 8 20.84 2.53 -6.51
CA VAL A 8 19.72 2.91 -5.65
C VAL A 8 18.67 3.70 -6.43
N GLU A 9 19.09 4.65 -7.26
CA GLU A 9 18.17 5.43 -8.10
C GLU A 9 17.44 4.56 -9.12
N LYS A 10 18.15 3.65 -9.78
CA LYS A 10 17.56 2.71 -10.73
C LYS A 10 16.55 1.78 -10.03
N TRP A 11 16.90 1.27 -8.85
CA TRP A 11 16.01 0.41 -8.07
C TRP A 11 14.75 1.16 -7.63
N ILE A 12 14.88 2.41 -7.17
CA ILE A 12 13.74 3.28 -6.79
C ILE A 12 12.86 3.61 -8.00
N LEU A 13 13.44 3.83 -9.19
CA LEU A 13 12.66 4.04 -10.41
C LEU A 13 11.84 2.79 -10.78
N GLU A 14 12.42 1.60 -10.62
CA GLU A 14 11.78 0.33 -10.97
C GLU A 14 10.75 -0.16 -9.92
N HIS A 15 10.99 0.11 -8.64
CA HIS A 15 10.20 -0.45 -7.52
C HIS A 15 9.44 0.62 -6.72
N GLY A 16 9.64 1.90 -7.05
CA GLY A 16 9.14 3.08 -6.36
C GLY A 16 9.92 3.44 -5.09
N GLY A 17 9.67 4.65 -4.58
CA GLY A 17 10.35 5.19 -3.40
C GLY A 17 9.88 4.57 -2.08
N PRO A 18 10.61 4.83 -0.98
CA PRO A 18 10.19 4.44 0.36
C PRO A 18 8.81 5.04 0.68
N ARG A 19 8.02 4.36 1.50
CA ARG A 19 6.66 4.82 1.82
C ARG A 19 6.70 6.07 2.68
N ARG A 20 5.77 7.00 2.45
CA ARG A 20 5.68 8.25 3.21
C ARG A 20 5.39 7.97 4.67
N PHE A 21 6.04 8.77 5.51
CA PHE A 21 5.83 8.78 6.96
C PHE A 21 5.30 10.16 7.35
N GLU A 22 3.97 10.31 7.33
CA GLU A 22 3.30 11.56 7.71
C GLU A 22 2.36 11.32 8.89
N PRO A 23 2.10 12.34 9.72
CA PRO A 23 1.07 12.26 10.74
C PRO A 23 -0.26 11.81 10.11
N GLN A 24 -0.88 10.78 10.70
CA GLN A 24 -2.15 10.17 10.24
C GLN A 24 -2.07 9.32 8.96
N VAL A 25 -0.91 9.22 8.30
CA VAL A 25 -0.69 8.32 7.15
C VAL A 25 0.23 7.19 7.60
N ARG A 26 -0.34 5.99 7.79
CA ARG A 26 0.41 4.81 8.27
C ARG A 26 0.35 3.66 7.29
N CYS A 27 1.45 2.94 7.15
CA CYS A 27 1.49 1.69 6.37
C CYS A 27 1.15 0.47 7.25
N SER A 28 0.27 0.63 8.24
CA SER A 28 -0.12 -0.44 9.16
C SER A 28 -1.36 -1.19 8.66
N PHE A 29 -1.52 -2.42 9.13
CA PHE A 29 -2.74 -3.21 8.87
C PHE A 29 -4.01 -2.46 9.25
N TYR A 30 -4.04 -1.88 10.46
CA TYR A 30 -5.19 -1.15 10.98
C TYR A 30 -5.56 0.06 10.11
N TYR A 31 -4.57 0.81 9.62
CA TYR A 31 -4.84 1.91 8.69
C TYR A 31 -5.49 1.42 7.40
N ALA A 32 -4.95 0.37 6.79
CA ALA A 32 -5.52 -0.20 5.57
C ALA A 32 -6.92 -0.78 5.82
N GLN A 33 -7.16 -1.38 6.98
CA GLN A 33 -8.46 -1.92 7.36
C GLN A 33 -9.51 -0.81 7.49
N ASP A 34 -9.20 0.26 8.20
CA ASP A 34 -10.11 1.40 8.37
C ASP A 34 -10.36 2.11 7.05
N TYR A 35 -9.30 2.39 6.28
CA TYR A 35 -9.40 3.10 5.01
C TYR A 35 -10.19 2.30 3.96
N LEU A 36 -9.86 1.02 3.75
CA LEU A 36 -10.58 0.18 2.80
C LEU A 36 -12.01 -0.13 3.30
N GLY A 37 -12.23 -0.13 4.61
CA GLY A 37 -13.55 -0.28 5.22
C GLY A 37 -14.55 0.80 4.77
N GLN A 38 -14.08 2.02 4.51
CA GLN A 38 -14.90 3.11 3.97
C GLN A 38 -15.50 2.78 2.59
N PHE A 39 -14.89 1.87 1.85
CA PHE A 39 -15.34 1.41 0.53
C PHE A 39 -16.09 0.07 0.59
N GLY A 40 -16.45 -0.40 1.79
CA GLY A 40 -17.12 -1.68 2.00
C GLY A 40 -16.20 -2.91 1.91
N ILE A 41 -14.89 -2.70 1.85
CA ILE A 41 -13.89 -3.78 1.78
C ILE A 41 -13.42 -4.08 3.20
N ARG A 42 -13.64 -5.31 3.68
CA ARG A 42 -13.18 -5.70 5.03
C ARG A 42 -11.89 -6.50 4.94
N LEU A 43 -10.89 -6.09 5.70
CA LEU A 43 -9.66 -6.85 5.89
C LEU A 43 -9.70 -7.63 7.20
N HIS A 44 -9.16 -8.85 7.18
CA HIS A 44 -8.88 -9.66 8.35
C HIS A 44 -7.45 -10.18 8.29
N LEU A 45 -6.74 -10.07 9.42
CA LEU A 45 -5.44 -10.70 9.62
C LEU A 45 -5.62 -11.90 10.55
N HIS A 46 -5.25 -13.08 10.09
CA HIS A 46 -5.29 -14.32 10.89
C HIS A 46 -4.06 -15.16 10.55
N ASP A 47 -3.30 -15.58 11.56
CA ASP A 47 -2.05 -16.35 11.40
C ASP A 47 -1.07 -15.76 10.37
N GLY A 48 -0.91 -14.44 10.38
CA GLY A 48 -0.05 -13.73 9.41
C GLY A 48 -0.59 -13.71 7.98
N GLN A 49 -1.78 -14.26 7.73
CA GLN A 49 -2.44 -14.21 6.43
C GLN A 49 -3.47 -13.08 6.40
N CYS A 50 -3.32 -12.17 5.43
CA CYS A 50 -4.33 -11.17 5.16
C CYS A 50 -5.42 -11.75 4.25
N LYS A 51 -6.67 -11.59 4.67
CA LYS A 51 -7.86 -11.95 3.90
C LYS A 51 -8.71 -10.71 3.69
N MET A 52 -9.27 -10.59 2.51
CA MET A 52 -10.20 -9.53 2.14
C MET A 52 -11.57 -10.13 1.87
N LEU A 53 -12.61 -9.52 2.43
CA LEU A 53 -14.00 -9.78 2.07
C LEU A 53 -14.48 -8.68 1.14
N GLU A 54 -14.89 -9.08 -0.06
CA GLU A 54 -15.43 -8.20 -1.09
C GLU A 54 -16.58 -8.92 -1.79
N GLY A 55 -17.76 -8.29 -1.86
CA GLY A 55 -18.94 -8.90 -2.48
C GLY A 55 -19.35 -10.25 -1.87
N GLY A 56 -19.13 -10.45 -0.57
CA GLY A 56 -19.45 -11.70 0.14
C GLY A 56 -18.44 -12.84 -0.04
N ARG A 57 -17.34 -12.64 -0.77
CA ARG A 57 -16.29 -13.67 -0.97
C ARG A 57 -14.99 -13.29 -0.28
N TRP A 58 -14.43 -14.24 0.46
CA TRP A 58 -13.09 -14.12 1.06
C TRP A 58 -12.00 -14.44 0.03
N LYS A 59 -11.04 -13.53 -0.12
CA LYS A 59 -9.84 -13.68 -0.95
C LYS A 59 -8.60 -13.55 -0.08
N ARG A 60 -7.59 -14.39 -0.31
CA ARG A 60 -6.27 -14.21 0.33
C ARG A 60 -5.48 -13.14 -0.41
N LEU A 61 -4.83 -12.25 0.33
CA LEU A 61 -3.98 -11.21 -0.21
C LEU A 61 -2.64 -11.19 0.51
N ARG A 62 -1.59 -10.88 -0.24
CA ARG A 62 -0.30 -10.49 0.32
C ARG A 62 -0.34 -9.03 0.73
N TRP A 63 0.43 -8.67 1.75
CA TRP A 63 0.48 -7.30 2.25
C TRP A 63 0.79 -6.23 1.17
N PRO A 64 1.72 -6.46 0.21
CA PRO A 64 1.94 -5.52 -0.89
C PRO A 64 0.71 -5.29 -1.78
N GLN A 65 -0.15 -6.30 -1.95
CA GLN A 65 -1.37 -6.16 -2.75
C GLN A 65 -2.40 -5.29 -2.03
N VAL A 66 -2.52 -5.43 -0.72
CA VAL A 66 -3.39 -4.58 0.10
C VAL A 66 -3.00 -3.11 -0.02
N LEU A 67 -1.70 -2.82 0.06
CA LEU A 67 -1.21 -1.45 -0.03
C LEU A 67 -1.37 -0.87 -1.44
N LYS A 68 -1.18 -1.68 -2.48
CA LYS A 68 -1.50 -1.27 -3.85
C LYS A 68 -2.98 -0.86 -3.98
N MET A 69 -3.89 -1.62 -3.38
CA MET A 69 -5.31 -1.25 -3.37
C MET A 69 -5.57 0.07 -2.64
N VAL A 70 -4.89 0.31 -1.52
CA VAL A 70 -4.97 1.59 -0.82
C VAL A 70 -4.49 2.73 -1.72
N ASP A 71 -3.35 2.55 -2.40
CA ASP A 71 -2.81 3.55 -3.32
C ASP A 71 -3.72 3.83 -4.51
N GLU A 72 -4.29 2.80 -5.13
CA GLU A 72 -5.26 2.93 -6.22
C GLU A 72 -6.49 3.76 -5.79
N ARG A 73 -7.01 3.52 -4.58
CA ARG A 73 -8.16 4.25 -4.03
C ARG A 73 -7.80 5.68 -3.65
N ARG A 74 -6.61 5.90 -3.08
CA ARG A 74 -6.10 7.25 -2.78
C ARG A 74 -5.95 8.07 -4.07
N ALA A 75 -5.32 7.50 -5.09
CA ALA A 75 -5.16 8.14 -6.39
C ALA A 75 -6.52 8.48 -7.02
N ALA A 76 -7.52 7.58 -6.93
CA ALA A 76 -8.87 7.84 -7.41
C ALA A 76 -9.59 8.97 -6.64
N GLN A 77 -9.25 9.21 -5.38
CA GLN A 77 -9.73 10.34 -4.59
C GLN A 77 -8.92 11.63 -4.80
N GLY A 78 -7.91 11.64 -5.67
CA GLY A 78 -6.97 12.75 -5.81
C GLY A 78 -6.01 12.91 -4.64
N LEU A 79 -5.96 11.92 -3.74
CA LEU A 79 -5.00 11.88 -2.64
C LEU A 79 -3.67 11.30 -3.13
N GLN A 80 -2.57 11.81 -2.60
CA GLN A 80 -1.25 11.24 -2.89
C GLN A 80 -1.13 9.81 -2.35
N THR A 81 -0.50 8.92 -3.10
CA THR A 81 -0.23 7.53 -2.72
C THR A 81 0.65 7.44 -1.47
N LEU A 82 0.54 6.33 -0.73
CA LEU A 82 1.42 5.95 0.37
C LEU A 82 2.84 5.69 -0.12
N GLN A 83 2.99 5.12 -1.31
CA GLN A 83 4.27 5.04 -1.98
C GLN A 83 4.75 6.46 -2.30
N ALA A 84 5.94 6.84 -1.82
CA ALA A 84 6.49 8.13 -2.20
C ALA A 84 6.85 8.07 -3.69
N VAL A 85 6.11 8.82 -4.49
CA VAL A 85 6.57 9.22 -5.81
C VAL A 85 7.59 10.33 -5.57
N ARG A 86 8.84 10.10 -5.96
CA ARG A 86 9.83 11.18 -5.99
C ARG A 86 9.36 12.13 -7.10
N GLN A 87 8.96 13.35 -6.73
CA GLN A 87 8.76 14.46 -7.67
C GLN A 87 10.06 14.78 -8.38
#